data_AF-A0A7Y3TQR1-F1
#
_entry.id   AF-A0A7Y3TQR1-F1
#
_cell.length_a   1.000
_cell.length_b   1.000
_cell.length_c   1.000
_cell.angle_alpha   90.00
_cell.angle_beta   90.00
_cell.angle_gamma   90.00
#
_symmetry.space_group_name_H-M   'P 1'
#
loop_
_entity.id
_entity.type
_entity.pdbx_description
1 polymer ?
#
loop_
_entity_poly.entity_id
_entity_poly.type
_entity_poly.pdbx_seq_one_letter_code
_entity_poly.pdbx_strand_id
1 'polypeptide(L)'
;MTWLRSLFPNREIVIWAEDEARLGLQPIVRRVWAPIGERPSAHHCRRYQWVYTYGFVHPATGASYFLLLPRANVSMMQMALELFAAQVNPHRQQLIILLVDQAAWHMSQKLQVPPGIFFYPLLPYTLQLQPTECVWSLLREAVANQVFDNLDALEDVLVKRCQWLMQHPAIVQGKVGFDWIQAI
;
A
#
# COMPACT_ATOMS: atom_id res chain seq x y z
N MET A 1 2.58 13.66 -17.73
CA MET A 1 1.16 14.03 -17.57
C MET A 1 0.58 14.86 -18.71
N THR A 2 1.37 15.70 -19.38
CA THR A 2 0.91 16.61 -20.45
C THR A 2 0.21 15.90 -21.62
N TRP A 3 0.66 14.69 -21.98
CA TRP A 3 0.03 13.89 -23.03
C TRP A 3 -1.39 13.40 -22.66
N LEU A 4 -1.59 12.97 -21.41
CA LEU A 4 -2.91 12.56 -20.91
C LEU A 4 -3.89 13.72 -20.88
N ARG A 5 -3.43 14.90 -20.42
CA ARG A 5 -4.24 16.14 -20.45
C ARG A 5 -4.60 16.55 -21.88
N SER A 6 -3.72 16.32 -22.86
CA SER A 6 -4.00 16.59 -24.27
C SER A 6 -5.05 15.62 -24.85
N LEU A 7 -4.96 14.33 -24.55
CA LEU A 7 -5.91 13.32 -25.04
C LEU A 7 -7.28 13.39 -24.35
N PHE A 8 -7.32 13.83 -23.09
CA PHE A 8 -8.55 13.89 -22.28
C PHE A 8 -8.69 15.22 -21.54
N PRO A 9 -8.92 16.34 -22.26
CA PRO A 9 -8.87 17.68 -21.69
C PRO A 9 -9.95 17.94 -20.62
N ASN A 10 -11.08 17.25 -20.69
CA ASN A 10 -12.22 17.43 -19.79
C ASN A 10 -12.28 16.39 -18.67
N ARG A 11 -11.26 15.53 -18.53
CA ARG A 11 -11.24 14.50 -17.48
C ARG A 11 -10.27 14.88 -16.38
N GLU A 12 -10.72 14.75 -15.15
CA GLU A 12 -9.86 14.88 -13.97
C GLU A 12 -8.81 13.76 -13.97
N ILE A 13 -7.56 14.13 -13.72
CA ILE A 13 -6.44 13.21 -13.58
C ILE A 13 -6.00 13.21 -12.12
N VAL A 14 -5.97 12.04 -11.51
CA VAL A 14 -5.53 11.83 -10.12
C VAL A 14 -4.33 10.89 -10.08
N ILE A 15 -3.44 11.10 -9.12
CA ILE A 15 -2.22 10.29 -8.95
C ILE A 15 -2.38 9.40 -7.74
N TRP A 16 -2.34 8.10 -7.95
CA TRP A 16 -2.27 7.09 -6.89
C TRP A 16 -0.92 6.40 -6.92
N ALA A 17 -0.51 5.82 -5.81
CA ALA A 17 0.65 4.93 -5.73
C ALA A 17 0.21 3.56 -5.25
N GLU A 18 0.85 2.52 -5.77
CA GLU A 18 0.63 1.13 -5.39
C GLU A 18 1.97 0.47 -5.04
N ASP A 19 1.93 -0.38 -4.01
CA ASP A 19 3.02 -1.27 -3.62
C ASP A 19 2.48 -2.45 -2.80
N GLU A 20 3.32 -3.47 -2.58
CA GLU A 20 3.02 -4.61 -1.73
C GLU A 20 3.99 -4.83 -0.57
N ALA A 21 3.45 -4.98 0.64
CA ALA A 21 4.22 -5.38 1.82
C ALA A 21 3.95 -6.82 2.23
N ARG A 22 5.02 -7.56 2.52
CA ARG A 22 4.94 -8.88 3.17
C ARG A 22 4.94 -8.73 4.69
N LEU A 23 3.89 -9.22 5.35
CA LEU A 23 3.81 -9.33 6.81
C LEU A 23 3.52 -10.79 7.20
N GLY A 24 4.03 -11.24 8.34
CA GLY A 24 3.93 -12.65 8.67
C GLY A 24 4.21 -12.96 10.13
N LEU A 25 4.30 -14.25 10.41
CA LEU A 25 4.54 -14.79 11.75
C LEU A 25 6.00 -14.65 12.21
N GLN A 26 6.85 -13.99 11.42
CA GLN A 26 8.13 -13.53 11.90
C GLN A 26 7.91 -12.21 12.67
N PRO A 27 8.12 -12.20 14.01
CA PRO A 27 7.80 -11.04 14.82
C PRO A 27 8.63 -9.81 14.41
N ILE A 28 7.99 -8.66 14.40
CA ILE A 28 8.63 -7.37 14.14
C ILE A 28 8.99 -6.75 15.49
N VAL A 29 10.28 -6.57 15.76
CA VAL A 29 10.73 -5.90 16.99
C VAL A 29 10.85 -4.40 16.75
N ARG A 30 10.23 -3.60 17.63
CA ARG A 30 10.37 -2.13 17.65
C ARG A 30 10.70 -1.65 19.05
N ARG A 31 11.43 -0.54 19.11
CA ARG A 31 11.72 0.17 20.38
C ARG A 31 10.42 0.74 20.94
N VAL A 32 10.28 0.68 22.26
CA VAL A 32 9.17 1.25 23.02
C VAL A 32 9.71 2.06 24.19
N TRP A 33 8.94 3.05 24.62
CA TRP A 33 9.21 3.75 25.87
C TRP A 33 8.78 2.87 27.05
N ALA A 34 9.60 2.82 28.09
CA ALA A 34 9.30 2.15 29.35
C ALA A 34 9.75 3.04 30.51
N PRO A 35 9.13 2.92 31.70
CA PRO A 35 9.59 3.58 32.91
C PRO A 35 11.07 3.31 33.20
N ILE A 36 11.74 4.27 33.86
CA ILE A 36 13.14 4.11 34.28
C ILE A 36 13.25 2.92 35.24
N GLY A 37 14.17 2.01 34.95
CA GLY A 37 14.37 0.78 35.74
C GLY A 37 13.61 -0.44 35.21
N GLU A 38 12.68 -0.25 34.27
CA GLU A 38 11.98 -1.35 33.62
C GLU A 38 12.63 -1.72 32.28
N ARG A 39 12.76 -3.02 32.02
CA ARG A 39 13.25 -3.53 30.74
C ARG A 39 12.11 -4.24 29.99
N PRO A 40 11.52 -3.62 28.97
CA PRO A 40 10.47 -4.26 28.19
C PRO A 40 11.05 -5.47 27.44
N SER A 41 10.31 -6.57 27.46
CA SER A 41 10.63 -7.80 26.73
C SER A 41 9.57 -8.07 25.66
N ALA A 42 10.00 -8.38 24.44
CA ALA A 42 9.13 -8.86 23.39
C ALA A 42 9.38 -10.35 23.16
N HIS A 43 8.31 -11.14 23.10
CA HIS A 43 8.43 -12.55 22.74
C HIS A 43 8.83 -12.68 21.26
N HIS A 44 9.76 -13.59 20.98
CA HIS A 44 10.25 -13.80 19.62
C HIS A 44 10.19 -15.29 19.26
N CYS A 45 9.12 -15.68 18.57
CA CYS A 45 8.96 -17.01 17.98
C CYS A 45 8.98 -16.88 16.47
N ARG A 46 10.12 -17.20 15.83
CA ARG A 46 10.28 -17.02 14.38
C ARG A 46 9.58 -18.14 13.62
N ARG A 47 8.64 -17.77 12.74
CA ARG A 47 7.99 -18.69 11.79
C ARG A 47 7.94 -18.06 10.40
N TYR A 48 8.04 -18.90 9.36
CA TYR A 48 8.14 -18.47 7.96
C TYR A 48 6.81 -18.65 7.23
N GLN A 49 5.79 -17.93 7.71
CA GLN A 49 4.48 -17.83 7.06
C GLN A 49 4.13 -16.35 6.95
N TRP A 50 3.48 -15.96 5.85
CA TRP A 50 3.19 -14.56 5.56
C TRP A 50 1.96 -14.40 4.68
N VAL A 51 1.42 -13.19 4.74
CA VAL A 51 0.39 -12.62 3.87
C VAL A 51 0.97 -11.38 3.17
N TYR A 52 0.41 -11.03 2.02
CA TYR A 52 0.77 -9.83 1.28
C TYR A 52 -0.32 -8.78 1.46
N THR A 53 0.06 -7.59 1.90
CA THR A 53 -0.82 -6.43 1.90
C THR A 53 -0.51 -5.59 0.68
N TYR A 54 -1.49 -5.45 -0.20
CA TYR A 54 -1.48 -4.54 -1.33
C TYR A 54 -2.05 -3.21 -0.87
N GLY A 55 -1.38 -2.12 -1.19
CA GLY A 55 -1.76 -0.78 -0.73
C GLY A 55 -1.82 0.18 -1.87
N PHE A 56 -2.96 0.85 -2.01
CA PHE A 56 -3.18 1.94 -2.92
C PHE A 56 -3.33 3.21 -2.09
N VAL A 57 -2.57 4.25 -2.38
CA VAL A 57 -2.63 5.52 -1.64
C VAL A 57 -2.72 6.69 -2.59
N HIS A 58 -3.54 7.68 -2.24
CA HIS A 58 -3.68 8.94 -2.96
C HIS A 58 -2.90 10.03 -2.23
N PRO A 59 -1.69 10.39 -2.66
CA PRO A 59 -0.79 11.26 -1.90
C PRO A 59 -1.37 12.64 -1.57
N ALA A 60 -2.21 13.18 -2.45
CA ALA A 60 -2.82 14.49 -2.27
C ALA A 60 -3.80 14.55 -1.09
N THR A 61 -4.52 13.46 -0.80
CA THR A 61 -5.60 13.45 0.22
C THR A 61 -5.36 12.47 1.37
N GLY A 62 -4.44 11.50 1.18
CA GLY A 62 -4.28 10.35 2.07
C GLY A 62 -5.39 9.30 1.96
N ALA A 63 -6.33 9.44 1.02
CA ALA A 63 -7.26 8.34 0.72
C ALA A 63 -6.46 7.07 0.38
N SER A 64 -6.91 5.93 0.89
CA SER A 64 -6.18 4.68 0.75
C SER A 64 -7.13 3.51 0.57
N TYR A 65 -6.65 2.46 -0.07
CA TYR A 65 -7.34 1.18 -0.22
C TYR A 65 -6.34 0.05 0.00
N PHE A 66 -6.69 -0.93 0.82
CA PHE A 66 -5.81 -2.05 1.13
C PHE A 66 -6.49 -3.39 0.87
N LEU A 67 -5.72 -4.37 0.44
CA LEU A 67 -6.15 -5.75 0.28
C LEU A 67 -5.13 -6.68 0.93
N LEU A 68 -5.60 -7.69 1.66
CA LEU A 68 -4.77 -8.80 2.10
C LEU A 68 -4.96 -9.97 1.14
N LEU A 69 -3.88 -10.37 0.48
CA LEU A 69 -3.85 -11.43 -0.52
C LEU A 69 -2.76 -12.45 -0.20
N PRO A 70 -2.95 -13.73 -0.56
CA PRO A 70 -2.04 -14.80 -0.15
C PRO A 70 -0.68 -14.77 -0.86
N ARG A 71 -0.55 -14.07 -2.00
CA ARG A 71 0.66 -14.09 -2.85
C ARG A 71 0.86 -12.75 -3.55
N ALA A 72 2.13 -12.42 -3.82
CA ALA A 72 2.51 -11.37 -4.78
C ALA A 72 2.77 -11.98 -6.16
N ASN A 73 1.78 -11.90 -7.06
CA ASN A 73 1.90 -12.39 -8.44
C ASN A 73 0.91 -11.68 -9.38
N VAL A 74 1.00 -11.99 -10.68
CA VAL A 74 0.16 -11.36 -11.72
C VAL A 74 -1.34 -11.56 -11.48
N SER A 75 -1.79 -12.74 -11.03
CA SER A 75 -3.22 -12.99 -10.82
C SER A 75 -3.77 -12.19 -9.64
N MET A 76 -2.99 -12.07 -8.56
CA MET A 76 -3.38 -11.29 -7.38
C MET A 76 -3.32 -9.79 -7.68
N MET A 77 -2.33 -9.32 -8.44
CA MET A 77 -2.29 -7.95 -8.93
C MET A 77 -3.50 -7.61 -9.82
N GLN A 78 -3.87 -8.50 -10.74
CA GLN A 78 -5.06 -8.32 -11.58
C GLN A 78 -6.32 -8.10 -10.73
N MET A 79 -6.54 -8.99 -9.76
CA MET A 79 -7.66 -8.87 -8.82
C MET A 79 -7.59 -7.57 -7.99
N ALA A 80 -6.39 -7.20 -7.53
CA ALA A 80 -6.19 -5.99 -6.74
C ALA A 80 -6.57 -4.73 -7.52
N LEU A 81 -6.14 -4.63 -8.78
CA LEU A 81 -6.48 -3.50 -9.67
C LEU A 81 -7.97 -3.43 -9.97
N GLU A 82 -8.62 -4.57 -10.22
CA GLU A 82 -10.06 -4.62 -10.49
C GLU A 82 -10.89 -4.14 -9.29
N LEU A 83 -10.56 -4.64 -8.10
CA LEU A 83 -11.21 -4.22 -6.85
C LEU A 83 -10.93 -2.74 -6.53
N PHE A 84 -9.69 -2.29 -6.71
CA PHE A 84 -9.31 -0.89 -6.54
C PHE A 84 -10.10 0.01 -7.49
N ALA A 85 -10.15 -0.32 -8.79
CA ALA A 85 -10.88 0.45 -9.78
C ALA A 85 -12.38 0.53 -9.45
N ALA A 86 -12.98 -0.58 -9.05
CA ALA A 86 -14.39 -0.65 -8.67
C ALA A 86 -14.68 0.18 -7.41
N GLN A 87 -13.78 0.18 -6.43
CA GLN A 87 -13.98 0.88 -5.16
C GLN A 87 -13.73 2.39 -5.26
N VAL A 88 -12.66 2.80 -5.94
CA VAL A 88 -12.17 4.18 -5.94
C VAL A 88 -12.74 5.01 -7.10
N ASN A 89 -13.04 4.37 -8.22
CA ASN A 89 -13.55 5.07 -9.41
C ASN A 89 -14.63 4.24 -10.14
N PRO A 90 -15.74 3.87 -9.45
CA PRO A 90 -16.76 2.95 -9.97
C PRO A 90 -17.38 3.43 -11.29
N HIS A 91 -17.54 4.75 -11.45
CA HIS A 91 -18.13 5.37 -12.64
C HIS A 91 -17.10 5.78 -13.69
N ARG A 92 -15.81 5.49 -13.47
CA ARG A 92 -14.69 5.80 -14.37
C ARG A 92 -14.71 7.25 -14.84
N GLN A 93 -14.99 8.19 -13.94
CA GLN A 93 -15.02 9.62 -14.25
C GLN A 93 -13.60 10.18 -14.32
N GLN A 94 -12.75 9.75 -13.39
CA GLN A 94 -11.35 10.18 -13.30
C GLN A 94 -10.41 9.28 -14.11
N LEU A 95 -9.29 9.83 -14.56
CA LEU A 95 -8.14 9.07 -15.04
C LEU A 95 -7.14 8.92 -13.90
N ILE A 96 -6.71 7.69 -13.64
CA ILE A 96 -5.78 7.40 -12.56
C ILE A 96 -4.41 7.15 -13.16
N ILE A 97 -3.41 7.91 -12.72
CA ILE A 97 -2.00 7.56 -12.92
C ILE A 97 -1.57 6.79 -11.68
N LEU A 98 -1.22 5.53 -11.86
CA LEU A 98 -0.79 4.65 -10.78
C LEU A 98 0.73 4.53 -10.80
N LEU A 99 1.39 5.17 -9.81
CA LEU A 99 2.81 5.00 -9.54
C LEU A 99 3.04 3.59 -9.02
N VAL A 100 3.93 2.85 -9.67
CA VAL A 100 4.28 1.46 -9.30
C VAL A 100 5.79 1.28 -9.35
N ASP A 101 6.31 0.30 -8.61
CA ASP A 101 7.68 -0.15 -8.82
C ASP A 101 7.79 -1.00 -10.10
N GLN A 102 8.98 -1.54 -10.38
CA GLN A 102 9.22 -2.38 -11.56
C GLN A 102 9.21 -3.88 -11.25
N ALA A 103 8.44 -4.32 -10.26
CA ALA A 103 8.32 -5.75 -9.98
C ALA A 103 7.77 -6.52 -11.19
N ALA A 104 8.14 -7.80 -11.28
CA ALA A 104 7.85 -8.63 -12.45
C ALA A 104 6.36 -8.76 -12.76
N TRP A 105 5.48 -8.67 -11.75
CA TRP A 105 4.04 -8.71 -11.94
C TRP A 105 3.47 -7.39 -12.47
N HIS A 106 4.02 -6.24 -12.06
CA HIS A 106 3.66 -4.92 -12.60
C HIS A 106 4.02 -4.75 -14.06
N MET A 107 5.18 -5.30 -14.46
CA MET A 107 5.70 -5.21 -15.84
C MET A 107 5.22 -6.37 -16.73
N SER A 108 4.34 -7.24 -16.24
CA SER A 108 3.92 -8.42 -16.98
C SER A 108 2.99 -8.05 -18.14
N GLN A 109 3.29 -8.55 -19.34
CA GLN A 109 2.38 -8.45 -20.50
C GLN A 109 1.06 -9.20 -20.30
N LYS A 110 0.98 -10.08 -19.29
CA LYS A 110 -0.24 -10.81 -18.92
C LYS A 110 -1.17 -9.98 -18.04
N LEU A 111 -0.68 -8.88 -17.46
CA LEU A 111 -1.48 -8.01 -16.61
C LEU A 111 -2.35 -7.10 -17.48
N GLN A 112 -3.66 -7.12 -17.23
CA GLN A 112 -4.65 -6.31 -17.94
C GLN A 112 -5.10 -5.17 -17.05
N VAL A 113 -4.44 -4.02 -17.20
CA VAL A 113 -4.75 -2.82 -16.42
C VAL A 113 -6.17 -2.34 -16.74
N PRO A 114 -7.05 -2.12 -15.73
CA PRO A 114 -8.42 -1.66 -15.97
C PRO A 114 -8.48 -0.33 -16.75
N PRO A 115 -9.48 -0.13 -17.63
CA PRO A 115 -9.58 1.09 -18.43
C PRO A 115 -9.65 2.36 -17.57
N GLY A 116 -8.85 3.36 -17.92
CA GLY A 116 -8.75 4.62 -17.18
C GLY A 116 -7.66 4.63 -16.11
N ILE A 117 -6.97 3.51 -15.86
CA ILE A 117 -5.75 3.45 -15.07
C ILE A 117 -4.54 3.38 -16.01
N PHE A 118 -3.53 4.20 -15.74
CA PHE A 118 -2.27 4.24 -16.47
C PHE A 118 -1.12 4.03 -15.51
N PHE A 119 -0.32 2.99 -15.75
CA PHE A 119 0.86 2.73 -14.94
C PHE A 119 1.95 3.76 -15.24
N TYR A 120 2.58 4.24 -14.18
CA TYR A 120 3.77 5.07 -14.25
C TYR A 120 4.86 4.40 -13.42
N PRO A 121 5.75 3.62 -14.06
CA PRO A 121 6.82 2.93 -13.35
C PRO A 121 7.82 3.94 -12.80
N LEU A 122 8.11 3.86 -11.50
CA LEU A 122 9.18 4.62 -10.88
C LEU A 122 10.55 4.08 -11.31
N LEU A 123 11.60 4.87 -11.07
CA LEU A 123 12.97 4.43 -11.32
C LEU A 123 13.30 3.22 -10.44
N PRO A 124 14.06 2.23 -10.94
CA PRO A 124 14.46 1.08 -10.15
C PRO A 124 15.19 1.50 -8.86
N TYR A 125 14.94 0.79 -7.77
CA TYR A 125 15.60 0.99 -6.47
C TYR A 125 15.37 2.36 -5.82
N THR A 126 14.29 3.07 -6.17
CA THR A 126 13.94 4.38 -5.58
C THR A 126 12.85 4.30 -4.51
N LEU A 127 12.98 3.39 -3.55
CA LEU A 127 11.99 3.19 -2.47
C LEU A 127 11.69 4.47 -1.67
N GLN A 128 12.65 5.39 -1.59
CA GLN A 128 12.48 6.70 -0.93
C GLN A 128 11.45 7.60 -1.62
N LEU A 129 11.15 7.33 -2.88
CA LEU A 129 10.16 8.05 -3.69
C LEU A 129 8.83 7.31 -3.79
N GLN A 130 8.74 6.05 -3.35
CA GLN A 130 7.52 5.22 -3.43
C GLN A 130 6.58 5.60 -2.26
N PRO A 131 5.43 6.25 -2.50
CA PRO A 131 4.60 6.76 -1.41
C PRO A 131 4.02 5.67 -0.52
N THR A 132 3.62 4.56 -1.13
CA THR A 132 3.01 3.44 -0.42
C THR A 132 3.97 2.79 0.58
N GLU A 133 5.29 2.76 0.30
CA GLU A 133 6.31 2.21 1.21
C GLU A 133 6.30 2.90 2.59
N CYS A 134 5.96 4.18 2.62
CA CYS A 134 5.90 4.96 3.86
C CYS A 134 4.75 4.52 4.77
N VAL A 135 3.66 4.00 4.20
CA VAL A 135 2.48 3.53 4.94
C VAL A 135 2.73 2.19 5.63
N TRP A 136 3.66 1.37 5.13
CA TRP A 136 4.02 0.11 5.77
C TRP A 136 4.55 0.30 7.19
N SER A 137 5.14 1.45 7.49
CA SER A 137 5.53 1.79 8.85
C SER A 137 4.35 1.84 9.83
N LEU A 138 3.18 2.32 9.37
CA LEU A 138 1.92 2.41 10.12
C LEU A 138 1.26 1.04 10.27
N LEU A 139 1.36 0.18 9.25
CA LEU A 139 0.81 -1.17 9.30
C LEU A 139 1.64 -2.07 10.23
N ARG A 140 2.97 -2.05 10.08
CA ARG A 140 3.91 -2.79 10.95
C ARG A 140 3.81 -2.39 12.41
N GLU A 141 3.35 -1.17 12.71
CA GLU A 141 3.11 -0.71 14.08
C GLU A 141 2.06 -1.56 14.81
N ALA A 142 0.99 -1.95 14.12
CA ALA A 142 -0.11 -2.70 14.73
C ALA A 142 0.27 -4.12 15.16
N VAL A 143 1.34 -4.68 14.57
CA VAL A 143 1.82 -6.05 14.82
C VAL A 143 3.20 -6.07 15.51
N ALA A 144 3.77 -4.89 15.80
CA ALA A 144 5.08 -4.80 16.41
C ALA A 144 5.06 -5.35 17.85
N ASN A 145 6.15 -6.02 18.22
CA ASN A 145 6.40 -6.61 19.54
C ASN A 145 5.36 -7.67 19.97
N GLN A 146 4.59 -8.20 19.02
CA GLN A 146 3.59 -9.24 19.23
C GLN A 146 3.99 -10.54 18.52
N VAL A 147 3.47 -11.65 19.03
CA VAL A 147 3.58 -12.99 18.42
C VAL A 147 2.17 -13.48 18.13
N PHE A 148 1.98 -14.09 16.97
CA PHE A 148 0.70 -14.63 16.53
C PHE A 148 0.80 -16.15 16.37
N ASP A 149 -0.28 -16.85 16.71
CA ASP A 149 -0.31 -18.31 16.65
C ASP A 149 -0.44 -18.84 15.22
N ASN A 150 -1.15 -18.11 14.36
CA ASN A 150 -1.39 -18.46 12.96
C ASN A 150 -1.61 -17.18 12.13
N LEU A 151 -1.72 -17.35 10.81
CA LEU A 151 -1.96 -16.22 9.89
C LEU A 151 -3.32 -15.57 10.13
N ASP A 152 -4.37 -16.33 10.44
CA ASP A 152 -5.71 -15.77 10.68
C ASP A 152 -5.69 -14.71 11.81
N ALA A 153 -5.03 -15.02 12.93
CA ALA A 153 -4.88 -14.09 14.04
C ALA A 153 -4.07 -12.83 13.69
N LEU A 154 -3.06 -12.97 12.82
CA LEU A 154 -2.30 -11.83 12.28
C LEU A 154 -3.17 -11.00 11.34
N GLU A 155 -3.88 -11.65 10.43
CA GLU A 155 -4.76 -11.03 9.44
C GLU A 155 -5.89 -10.24 10.11
N ASP A 156 -6.49 -10.74 11.19
CA ASP A 156 -7.49 -10.01 11.97
C ASP A 156 -6.99 -8.65 12.46
N VAL A 157 -5.73 -8.58 12.93
CA VAL A 157 -5.11 -7.33 13.37
C VAL A 157 -4.80 -6.42 12.18
N LEU A 158 -4.27 -6.99 11.10
CA LEU A 158 -3.95 -6.24 9.89
C LEU A 158 -5.19 -5.66 9.22
N VAL A 159 -6.28 -6.44 9.10
CA VAL A 159 -7.56 -5.99 8.55
C VAL A 159 -8.11 -4.82 9.35
N LYS A 160 -8.14 -4.93 10.68
CA LYS A 160 -8.57 -3.82 11.56
C LYS A 160 -7.69 -2.59 11.38
N ARG A 161 -6.37 -2.77 11.26
CA ARG A 161 -5.45 -1.65 11.04
C ARG A 161 -5.65 -1.00 9.67
N CYS A 162 -5.82 -1.79 8.61
CA CYS A 162 -6.11 -1.30 7.26
C CYS A 162 -7.42 -0.51 7.23
N GLN A 163 -8.49 -1.05 7.81
CA GLN A 163 -9.77 -0.36 7.93
C GLN A 163 -9.65 0.97 8.67
N TRP A 164 -8.93 0.97 9.81
CA TRP A 164 -8.67 2.19 10.56
C TRP A 164 -7.89 3.20 9.71
N LEU A 165 -6.84 2.79 9.00
CA LEU A 165 -6.07 3.70 8.13
C LEU A 165 -6.92 4.30 7.00
N MET A 166 -7.79 3.51 6.37
CA MET A 166 -8.73 4.01 5.35
C MET A 166 -9.71 5.05 5.90
N GLN A 167 -10.05 4.98 7.19
CA GLN A 167 -10.90 5.96 7.87
C GLN A 167 -10.14 7.19 8.38
N HIS A 168 -8.80 7.16 8.38
CA HIS A 168 -7.94 8.24 8.91
C HIS A 168 -6.98 8.78 7.84
N PRO A 169 -7.51 9.36 6.75
CA PRO A 169 -6.69 9.79 5.60
C PRO A 169 -5.64 10.83 5.97
N ALA A 170 -5.89 11.71 6.95
CA ALA A 170 -4.90 12.70 7.41
C ALA A 170 -3.60 12.05 7.94
N ILE A 171 -3.70 10.88 8.60
CA ILE A 171 -2.53 10.14 9.10
C ILE A 171 -1.74 9.54 7.93
N VAL A 172 -2.45 9.01 6.93
CA VAL A 172 -1.84 8.47 5.71
C VAL A 172 -1.17 9.61 4.94
N GLN A 173 -1.88 10.72 4.69
CA GLN A 173 -1.37 11.89 4.00
C GLN A 173 -0.08 12.43 4.64
N GLY A 174 -0.03 12.51 5.98
CA GLY A 174 1.18 12.92 6.70
C GLY A 174 2.39 12.00 6.50
N LYS A 175 2.20 10.78 5.99
CA LYS A 175 3.28 9.85 5.59
C LYS A 175 3.59 9.86 4.10
N VAL A 176 2.61 10.15 3.25
CA VAL A 176 2.71 9.96 1.79
C VAL A 176 2.68 11.24 0.97
N GLY A 177 2.38 12.38 1.59
CA GLY A 177 2.23 13.68 0.93
C GLY A 177 3.57 14.30 0.55
N PHE A 178 4.31 13.67 -0.35
CA PHE A 178 5.56 14.23 -0.85
C PHE A 178 5.30 15.48 -1.70
N ASP A 179 6.05 16.56 -1.44
CA ASP A 179 5.94 17.83 -2.17
C ASP A 179 6.05 17.65 -3.68
N TRP A 180 6.94 16.75 -4.13
CA TRP A 180 7.15 16.49 -5.56
C TRP A 180 5.94 15.86 -6.24
N ILE A 181 5.11 15.07 -5.54
CA ILE A 181 3.89 14.47 -6.12
C ILE A 181 2.76 15.49 -6.09
N GLN A 182 2.67 16.29 -5.02
CA GLN A 182 1.64 17.31 -4.89
C GLN A 182 1.81 18.45 -5.90
N ALA A 183 3.02 18.64 -6.42
CA ALA A 183 3.34 19.65 -7.44
C ALA A 183 3.02 19.23 -8.89
N ILE A 184 2.54 18.00 -9.12
CA ILE A 184 2.30 17.41 -10.46
C ILE A 184 0.80 17.45 -10.81
#